data_AF-A0A7J0FY24-F1
#
_entry.id   AF-A0A7J0FY24-F1
#
_cell.length_a   1.000
_cell.length_b   1.000
_cell.length_c   1.000
_cell.angle_alpha   90.00
_cell.angle_beta   90.00
_cell.angle_gamma   90.00
#
_symmetry.space_group_name_H-M   'P 1'
#
loop_
_entity.id
_entity.type
_entity.pdbx_description
1 polymer ?
#
loop_
_entity_poly.entity_id
_entity_poly.type
_entity_poly.pdbx_seq_one_letter_code
_entity_poly.pdbx_strand_id
1 'polypeptide(L)' 'MADSEQKKPELFELNNGTMQVKVSNYGCTITSLSVPGKDGWYRFVSLFHQPVSSVYAD' A
#
# COMPACT_ATOMS: atom_id res chain seq x y z
N MET A 1 20.53 12.72 23.03
CA MET A 1 20.82 12.75 21.58
C MET A 1 19.72 11.93 20.93
N ALA A 2 18.73 12.58 20.31
CA ALA A 2 17.61 11.88 19.69
C ALA A 2 18.04 11.51 18.27
N ASP A 3 18.22 10.22 18.04
CA ASP A 3 18.45 9.66 16.71
C ASP A 3 17.27 10.03 15.82
N SER A 4 17.46 11.05 14.99
CA SER A 4 16.48 11.47 13.99
C SER A 4 16.71 10.62 12.74
N GLU A 5 16.58 9.30 12.89
CA GLU A 5 16.41 8.41 11.74
C GLU A 5 15.12 8.85 11.05
N GLN A 6 15.27 9.57 9.94
CA GLN A 6 14.16 9.81 9.03
C GLN A 6 13.69 8.43 8.53
N LYS A 7 12.67 7.90 9.21
CA LYS A 7 12.09 6.60 8.87
C LYS A 7 11.64 6.66 7.42
N LYS A 8 12.33 5.90 6.56
CA LYS A 8 12.02 5.87 5.14
C LYS A 8 10.59 5.34 4.97
N PRO A 9 9.82 5.90 4.02
CA PRO A 9 8.54 5.32 3.66
C PRO A 9 8.75 3.89 3.16
N GLU A 10 8.17 2.94 3.87
CA GLU A 10 8.18 1.52 3.53
C GLU A 10 6.75 1.07 3.24
N LEU A 11 6.61 0.08 2.37
CA LEU A 11 5.36 -0.55 2.00
C LEU A 11 5.33 -1.98 2.55
N PHE A 12 4.28 -2.30 3.26
CA PHE A 12 4.01 -3.61 3.84
C PHE A 12 2.81 -4.22 3.13
N GLU A 13 2.94 -5.48 2.73
CA GLU A 13 1.85 -6.24 2.12
C GLU A 13 1.33 -7.30 3.09
N LEU A 14 0.01 -7.29 3.31
CA LEU A 14 -0.70 -8.26 4.12
C LEU A 14 -1.66 -9.00 3.20
N ASN A 15 -1.54 -10.34 3.15
CA ASN A 15 -2.38 -11.19 2.33
C ASN A 15 -2.80 -12.42 3.13
N ASN A 16 -4.11 -12.67 3.26
CA ASN A 16 -4.66 -13.84 3.95
C ASN A 16 -5.39 -14.82 2.99
N GLY A 17 -5.17 -14.69 1.69
CA GLY A 17 -5.78 -15.50 0.64
C GLY A 17 -7.11 -14.98 0.12
N THR A 18 -7.87 -14.23 0.92
CA THR A 18 -9.13 -13.60 0.49
C THR A 18 -9.04 -12.09 0.42
N MET A 19 -8.12 -11.47 1.15
CA MET A 19 -7.92 -10.03 1.16
C MET A 19 -6.44 -9.71 1.05
N GLN A 20 -6.12 -8.70 0.23
CA GLN A 20 -4.78 -8.12 0.14
C GLN A 20 -4.85 -6.64 0.51
N VAL A 21 -3.96 -6.22 1.42
CA VAL A 21 -3.84 -4.83 1.88
C VAL A 21 -2.39 -4.40 1.75
N LYS A 22 -2.16 -3.20 1.22
CA LYS A 22 -0.86 -2.53 1.24
C LYS A 22 -0.92 -1.32 2.17
N VAL A 23 0.03 -1.24 3.09
CA VAL A 23 0.09 -0.21 4.13
C VAL A 23 1.48 0.43 4.13
N SER A 24 1.55 1.74 4.35
CA SER A 24 2.81 2.44 4.59
C SER A 24 3.01 2.76 6.06
N ASN A 25 4.25 2.61 6.55
CA ASN A 25 4.65 3.11 7.87
C ASN A 25 4.58 4.65 7.97
N TYR A 26 4.43 5.34 6.84
CA TYR A 26 4.21 6.78 6.80
C TYR A 26 2.72 7.10 7.06
N GLY A 27 2.43 7.55 8.29
CA GLY A 27 1.07 7.89 8.72
C GLY A 27 0.10 6.70 8.81
N CYS A 28 0.62 5.47 8.84
CA CYS A 28 -0.17 4.23 8.82
C CYS A 28 -1.19 4.19 7.66
N THR A 29 -0.77 4.71 6.51
CA THR A 29 -1.67 4.95 5.37
C THR A 29 -1.91 3.66 4.60
N ILE A 30 -3.18 3.28 4.39
CA ILE A 30 -3.55 2.20 3.48
C ILE A 30 -3.43 2.73 2.05
N THR A 31 -2.53 2.14 1.26
CA THR A 31 -2.30 2.54 -0.13
C THR A 31 -3.18 1.75 -1.11
N SER A 32 -3.52 0.51 -0.76
CA SER A 32 -4.39 -0.35 -1.56
C SER A 32 -5.13 -1.35 -0.68
N LEU A 33 -6.40 -1.58 -0.99
CA LEU A 33 -7.23 -2.65 -0.44
C LEU A 33 -7.87 -3.42 -1.59
N SER A 34 -7.69 -4.75 -1.58
CA SER A 34 -8.27 -5.69 -2.52
C SER A 34 -9.09 -6.72 -1.75
N VAL A 35 -10.38 -6.78 -2.06
CA VAL A 35 -11.35 -7.71 -1.47
C VAL A 35 -12.22 -8.35 -2.56
N PRO A 36 -12.69 -9.58 -2.38
CA PRO A 36 -13.59 -10.24 -3.32
C PRO A 36 -14.93 -9.49 -3.35
N GLY A 37 -15.33 -9.08 -4.55
CA GLY A 37 -16.69 -8.64 -4.84
C GLY A 37 -17.67 -9.81 -4.87
N LYS A 38 -18.98 -9.52 -4.95
CA LYS A 38 -20.06 -10.53 -4.95
C LYS A 38 -19.94 -11.57 -6.08
N ASP A 39 -19.21 -11.20 -7.11
CA ASP A 39 -18.98 -11.86 -8.38
C ASP A 39 -17.60 -12.55 -8.45
N GLY A 40 -16.85 -12.57 -7.34
CA GLY A 40 -15.50 -13.17 -7.26
C GLY A 40 -14.38 -12.29 -7.81
N TRP A 41 -14.73 -11.09 -8.30
CA TRP A 41 -13.77 -10.13 -8.83
C TRP A 41 -13.21 -9.25 -7.71
N TYR A 42 -11.89 -9.11 -7.66
CA TYR A 42 -11.21 -8.24 -6.70
C TYR A 42 -11.50 -6.77 -7.00
N ARG A 43 -12.06 -6.05 -6.03
CA ARG A 43 -12.28 -4.60 -6.12
C ARG A 43 -11.03 -3.89 -5.60
N PHE A 44 -10.31 -3.21 -6.48
CA PHE A 44 -9.16 -2.36 -6.13
C PHE A 44 -9.66 -0.98 -5.71
N VAL A 45 -9.53 -0.64 -4.43
CA VAL A 45 -9.70 0.73 -3.93
C VAL A 45 -8.32 1.28 -3.58
N SER A 46 -7.84 2.21 -4.40
CA SER A 46 -6.74 3.09 -4.06
C SER A 46 -7.31 4.41 -3.58
N LEU A 47 -7.15 4.73 -2.30
CA LEU A 47 -7.58 6.01 -1.75
C LEU A 47 -6.59 7.15 -2.07
N PHE A 48 -5.38 6.82 -2.54
CA PHE A 48 -4.35 7.78 -2.88
C PHE A 48 -3.79 7.57 -4.29
N HIS A 49 -3.78 8.63 -5.09
CA HIS A 49 -3.05 8.72 -6.34
C HIS A 49 -1.57 8.97 -6.03
N GLN A 50 -0.73 7.96 -6.21
CA GLN A 50 0.73 8.15 -6.21
C GLN A 50 1.15 8.74 -7.57
N PRO A 51 2.06 9.73 -7.63
CA PRO A 51 2.64 10.16 -8.90
C PRO A 51 3.44 9.02 -9.54
N VAL A 52 3.21 8.78 -10.84
CA VAL A 52 3.74 7.65 -11.64
C VAL A 52 5.24 7.82 -11.98
N SER A 53 6.04 8.49 -11.16
CA SER A 53 7.42 8.88 -11.52
C SER A 53 8.51 7.87 -11.15
N SER A 54 8.18 6.62 -10.79
CA SER A 54 9.22 5.62 -10.44
C SER A 54 9.01 4.22 -11.01
N VAL A 55 8.14 4.05 -12.02
CA VAL A 55 7.93 2.75 -12.69
C VAL A 55 8.88 2.53 -13.88
N TYR A 56 9.68 3.54 -14.25
CA TYR A 56 10.73 3.42 -15.26
C TYR A 56 12.03 4.03 -14.72
N ALA A 57 12.71 3.30 -13.85
CA ALA A 57 14.16 3.42 -13.70
C ALA A 57 14.72 2.03 -14.00
N ASP A 58 15.64 2.01 -14.96
CA ASP A 58 16.27 0.87 -15.66
C ASP A 58 16.57 -0.35 -14.77
#